data_AF-A0A523T786-F1
#
_entry.id   AF-A0A523T786-F1
#
_cell.length_a   1.000
_cell.length_b   1.000
_cell.length_c   1.000
_cell.angle_alpha   90.00
_cell.angle_beta   90.00
_cell.angle_gamma   90.00
#
_symmetry.space_group_name_H-M   'P 1'
#
loop_
_entity.id
_entity.type
_entity.pdbx_description
1 polymer ?
#
loop_
_entity_poly.entity_id
_entity_poly.type
_entity_poly.pdbx_seq_one_letter_code
_entity_poly.pdbx_strand_id
1 'polypeptide(L)' 'MKHLFCDCCGDSVKAVYLCKFTFHDGLTCDFNICLDCMETGTLKINLKRKRTVSKILLRLSKKRNLS' A
#
# COMPACT_ATOMS: atom_id res chain seq x y z
N MET A 1 -11.60 -13.03 14.15
CA MET A 1 -11.79 -12.18 12.96
C MET A 1 -10.43 -11.96 12.28
N LYS A 2 -10.32 -12.10 10.96
CA LYS A 2 -9.08 -11.77 10.24
C LYS A 2 -8.85 -10.26 10.34
N HIS A 3 -7.76 -9.83 10.96
CA HIS A 3 -7.35 -8.42 10.94
C HIS A 3 -6.84 -8.07 9.55
N LEU A 4 -7.52 -7.13 8.87
CA LEU A 4 -7.08 -6.55 7.61
C LEU A 4 -6.26 -5.30 7.91
N PHE A 5 -5.24 -5.03 7.10
CA PHE A 5 -4.37 -3.88 7.27
C PHE A 5 -4.40 -3.01 6.02
N CYS A 6 -4.57 -1.71 6.21
CA CYS A 6 -4.44 -0.73 5.15
C CYS A 6 -2.95 -0.48 4.86
N ASP A 7 -2.53 -0.63 3.61
CA ASP A 7 -1.15 -0.36 3.16
C ASP A 7 -0.81 1.15 3.15
N CYS A 8 -1.82 2.04 3.18
CA CYS A 8 -1.63 3.49 3.28
C CYS A 8 -1.36 3.92 4.74
N CYS A 9 -2.39 3.91 5.60
CA CYS A 9 -2.25 4.36 6.99
C CYS A 9 -1.55 3.34 7.91
N GLY A 10 -1.53 2.05 7.52
CA GLY A 10 -0.96 0.97 8.32
C GLY A 10 -1.87 0.48 9.44
N ASP A 11 -3.11 0.96 9.54
CA ASP A 11 -4.04 0.62 10.62
C ASP A 11 -4.77 -0.70 10.36
N SER A 12 -5.22 -1.32 11.45
CA SER A 12 -6.13 -2.47 11.41
C SER A 12 -7.54 -1.96 11.09
N VAL A 13 -8.13 -2.45 10.01
CA VAL A 13 -9.39 -1.97 9.47
C VAL A 13 -10.37 -3.13 9.24
N LYS A 14 -11.66 -2.80 9.15
CA LYS A 14 -12.73 -3.78 8.91
C LYS A 14 -12.76 -4.27 7.46
N ALA A 15 -12.33 -3.43 6.51
CA ALA A 15 -12.34 -3.72 5.08
C ALA A 15 -11.18 -3.01 4.38
N VAL A 16 -10.70 -3.63 3.30
CA VAL A 16 -9.72 -3.05 2.37
C VAL A 16 -10.15 -3.35 0.94
N TYR A 17 -9.78 -2.47 0.03
CA TYR A 17 -10.03 -2.55 -1.39
C TYR A 17 -8.69 -2.58 -2.13
N LEU A 18 -8.62 -3.38 -3.19
CA LEU A 18 -7.42 -3.47 -4.00
C LEU A 18 -7.34 -2.26 -4.94
N CYS A 19 -6.38 -1.38 -4.70
CA CYS A 19 -6.14 -0.18 -5.50
C CYS A 19 -4.83 -0.31 -6.27
N LYS A 20 -4.87 -0.05 -7.58
CA LYS A 20 -3.69 -0.04 -8.45
C LYS A 20 -3.04 1.34 -8.46
N PHE A 21 -1.77 1.42 -8.09
CA PHE A 21 -0.96 2.63 -8.15
C PHE A 21 0.10 2.48 -9.23
N THR A 22 0.21 3.52 -10.06
CA THR A 22 1.25 3.65 -11.07
C THR A 22 2.20 4.76 -10.64
N PHE A 23 3.46 4.42 -10.44
CA PHE A 23 4.50 5.37 -10.05
C PHE A 23 5.08 6.08 -11.29
N HIS A 24 5.78 7.20 -11.08
CA HIS A 24 6.36 8.00 -12.17
C HIS A 24 7.38 7.24 -13.03
N ASP A 25 8.00 6.19 -12.50
CA ASP A 25 8.92 5.31 -13.22
C ASP A 25 8.21 4.20 -14.02
N GLY A 26 6.87 4.24 -14.12
CA GLY A 26 6.04 3.26 -14.82
C GLY A 26 5.76 2.00 -13.98
N LEU A 27 6.31 1.89 -12.78
CA LEU A 27 6.08 0.74 -11.92
C LEU A 27 4.61 0.72 -11.47
N THR A 28 3.96 -0.43 -11.62
CA THR A 28 2.56 -0.61 -11.22
C THR A 28 2.43 -1.62 -10.09
N CYS A 29 1.84 -1.22 -8.96
CA CYS A 29 1.64 -2.07 -7.79
C CYS A 29 0.22 -1.96 -7.24
N ASP A 30 -0.29 -3.10 -6.77
CA ASP A 30 -1.59 -3.15 -6.10
C ASP A 30 -1.40 -3.07 -4.59
N PHE A 31 -2.22 -2.24 -3.94
CA PHE A 31 -2.19 -2.00 -2.50
C PHE A 31 -3.60 -2.19 -1.91
N ASN A 32 -3.65 -2.71 -0.69
CA ASN A 32 -4.90 -2.86 0.06
C ASN A 32 -5.20 -1.56 0.81
N ILE A 33 -6.21 -0.81 0.39
CA ILE A 33 -6.51 0.53 0.91
C ILE A 33 -7.88 0.52 1.60
N CYS A 34 -8.02 1.16 2.76
CA CYS A 34 -9.32 1.35 3.40
C CYS A 34 -10.12 2.48 2.74
N LEU A 35 -11.43 2.54 2.97
CA LEU A 35 -12.32 3.53 2.37
C LEU A 35 -11.84 4.97 2.62
N ASP A 36 -11.52 5.29 3.88
CA ASP A 36 -11.06 6.63 4.28
C ASP A 36 -9.81 7.08 3.50
N CYS A 37 -8.85 6.16 3.31
CA CYS A 37 -7.64 6.46 2.53
C CYS A 37 -7.95 6.59 1.03
N MET A 38 -8.90 5.81 0.52
CA MET A 38 -9.31 5.85 -0.88
C MET A 38 -9.99 7.18 -1.24
N GLU A 39 -10.86 7.69 -0.36
CA GLU A 39 -11.55 8.98 -0.55
C GLU A 39 -10.58 10.17 -0.64
N THR A 40 -9.45 10.12 0.08
CA THR A 40 -8.43 11.19 -0.02
C THR A 40 -7.65 11.19 -1.34
N GLY A 41 -7.75 10.13 -2.15
CA GLY A 41 -7.07 10.02 -3.44
C GLY A 41 -5.53 10.05 -3.37
N THR A 42 -4.95 10.04 -2.18
CA THR A 42 -3.51 10.25 -1.96
C THR A 42 -2.94 9.10 -1.14
N LEU A 43 -1.91 8.43 -1.66
CA LEU A 43 -1.20 7.40 -0.91
C LEU A 43 -0.18 8.02 0.05
N LYS A 44 -0.53 8.10 1.34
CA LYS A 44 0.36 8.59 2.41
C LYS A 44 0.97 7.43 3.18
N ILE A 45 2.18 7.03 2.79
CA ILE A 45 2.90 5.96 3.50
C ILE A 45 3.60 6.56 4.72
N ASN A 46 3.17 6.18 5.92
CA ASN A 46 3.83 6.60 7.14
C ASN A 46 5.19 5.89 7.30
N LEU A 47 6.27 6.61 7.01
CA LEU A 47 7.63 6.07 7.08
C LEU A 47 8.08 5.69 8.50
N LYS A 48 7.43 6.20 9.55
CA LYS A 48 7.71 5.81 10.94
C LYS A 48 7.26 4.37 11.24
N ARG A 49 6.33 3.82 10.45
CA ARG A 49 5.86 2.43 10.57
C ARG A 49 6.77 1.50 9.77
N LYS A 50 7.94 1.19 10.35
CA LYS A 50 9.01 0.38 9.72
C LYS A 50 8.50 -0.88 9.00
N ARG A 51 7.53 -1.60 9.57
CA ARG A 51 6.97 -2.83 8.98
C ARG A 51 6.18 -2.59 7.68
N THR A 52 5.44 -1.49 7.60
CA THR A 52 4.67 -1.10 6.40
C THR A 52 5.64 -0.68 5.30
N VAL A 53 6.63 0.13 5.64
CA VAL A 53 7.68 0.58 4.71
C VAL A 53 8.46 -0.59 4.14
N SER A 54 8.98 -1.49 4.97
CA SER A 54 9.74 -2.65 4.50
C SER A 54 8.93 -3.57 3.60
N LYS A 55 7.63 -3.75 3.87
CA LYS A 55 6.74 -4.55 3.00
C LYS A 55 6.52 -3.87 1.65
N ILE A 56 6.27 -2.56 1.64
CA ILE A 56 6.07 -1.80 0.41
C ILE A 56 7.36 -1.79 -0.43
N LEU A 57 8.50 -1.45 0.17
CA LEU A 57 9.80 -1.46 -0.50
C LEU A 57 10.16 -2.85 -1.03
N LEU A 58 9.90 -3.92 -0.27
CA LEU A 58 10.12 -5.29 -0.75
C LEU A 58 9.23 -5.63 -1.95
N ARG A 59 7.95 -5.23 -1.94
CA ARG A 59 7.03 -5.43 -3.07
C ARG A 59 7.52 -4.66 -4.31
N LEU A 60 7.92 -3.41 -4.14
CA LEU A 60 8.44 -2.55 -5.21
C LEU A 60 9.74 -3.13 -5.80
N SER A 61 10.68 -3.54 -4.94
CA SER A 61 11.95 -4.14 -5.35
C SER A 61 11.76 -5.44 -6.14
N LYS A 62 10.86 -6.32 -5.69
CA LYS A 62 10.55 -7.57 -6.43
C LYS A 62 9.97 -7.29 -7.81
N LYS A 63 9.07 -6.31 -7.93
CA LYS A 63 8.47 -5.94 -9.21
C LYS A 63 9.50 -5.35 -10.18
N ARG A 64 10.45 -4.56 -9.70
CA ARG A 64 11.51 -3.97 -10.51
C ARG A 64 12.50 -5.00 -11.07
N ASN A 65 12.67 -6.14 -10.40
CA ASN A 65 13.54 -7.23 -10.87
C ASN A 65 12.86 -8.18 -11.87
N LEU A 66 11.57 -7.98 -12.15
CA LEU A 66 10.76 -8.81 -13.06
C LEU A 66 10.40 -8.08 -14.37
N SER A 67 10.79 -6.81 -14.49
CA SER A 67 10.57 -5.89 -15.62
C SER A 67 11.90 -5.59 -16.29
#